data_AF-A0A1W9SDE5-F1
#
_entry.id   AF-A0A1W9SDE5-F1
#
_cell.length_a   1.000
_cell.length_b   1.000
_cell.length_c   1.000
_cell.angle_alpha   90.00
_cell.angle_beta   90.00
_cell.angle_gamma   90.00
#
_symmetry.space_group_name_H-M   'P 1'
#
loop_
_entity.id
_entity.type
_entity.pdbx_description
1 polymer ?
#
loop_
_entity_poly.entity_id
_entity_poly.type
_entity_poly.pdbx_seq_one_letter_code
_entity_poly.pdbx_strand_id
1 'polypeptide(L)'
;MGFKKDRQGQVVTSKLDELTLEKIALQTGGKYFRATGGEDELDKIYEEISKMEKKELASLKFSQFEDRFQYLLIIVIIVLVLEFFISERKKVKTEWLGRF
;
A
#
# COMPACT_ATOMS: atom_id res chain seq x y z
N MET A 1 40.18 -6.03 34.72
CA MET A 1 39.34 -6.06 33.50
C MET A 1 40.26 -6.20 32.30
N GLY A 2 40.27 -7.35 31.63
CA GLY A 2 41.24 -7.65 30.56
C GLY A 2 40.65 -7.43 29.17
N PHE A 3 41.38 -6.72 28.31
CA PHE A 3 40.98 -6.52 26.91
C PHE A 3 41.03 -7.83 26.11
N LYS A 4 40.12 -7.98 25.14
CA LYS A 4 40.09 -9.13 24.24
C LYS A 4 41.36 -9.12 23.38
N LYS A 5 42.15 -10.19 23.48
CA LYS A 5 43.38 -10.37 22.70
C LYS A 5 43.12 -11.28 21.51
N ASP A 6 43.78 -11.02 20.40
CA ASP A 6 43.76 -11.89 19.22
C ASP A 6 44.62 -13.15 19.42
N ARG A 7 44.67 -14.03 18.40
CA ARG A 7 45.45 -15.28 18.42
C ARG A 7 46.96 -15.05 18.52
N GLN A 8 47.43 -13.81 18.36
CA GLN A 8 48.82 -13.38 18.41
C GLN A 8 49.14 -12.56 19.68
N GLY A 9 48.18 -12.44 20.60
CA GLY A 9 48.36 -11.74 21.88
C GLY A 9 48.21 -10.22 21.81
N GLN A 10 47.82 -9.65 20.67
CA GLN A 10 47.59 -8.21 20.51
C GLN A 10 46.19 -7.81 20.98
N VAL A 11 46.07 -6.61 21.54
CA VAL A 11 44.78 -6.08 21.99
C VAL A 11 43.91 -5.73 20.79
N VAL A 12 42.76 -6.39 20.67
CA VAL A 12 41.79 -6.08 19.61
C VAL A 12 41.15 -4.74 19.91
N THR A 13 41.49 -3.73 19.10
CA THR A 13 40.84 -2.42 19.15
C THR A 13 39.70 -2.40 18.15
N SER A 14 38.47 -2.47 18.63
CA SER A 14 37.29 -2.22 17.79
C SER A 14 37.21 -0.73 17.47
N LYS A 15 37.05 -0.39 16.19
CA LYS A 15 36.75 0.97 15.74
C LYS A 15 35.42 0.94 14.99
N LEU A 16 34.59 1.95 15.23
CA LEU A 16 33.39 2.18 14.44
C LEU A 16 33.82 2.70 13.05
N ASP A 17 33.44 1.97 12.00
CA ASP A 17 33.62 2.41 10.62
C ASP A 17 32.27 2.86 10.05
N GLU A 18 31.97 4.15 10.23
CA GLU A 18 30.71 4.76 9.79
C GLU A 18 30.58 4.75 8.26
N LEU A 19 31.69 4.90 7.52
CA LEU A 19 31.70 4.94 6.06
C LEU A 19 31.27 3.60 5.47
N THR A 20 31.79 2.49 6.01
CA THR A 20 31.40 1.15 5.55
C THR A 20 29.93 0.87 5.86
N LEU A 21 29.44 1.28 7.04
CA LEU A 21 28.06 1.08 7.45
C LEU A 21 27.06 1.89 6.61
N GLU A 22 27.39 3.15 6.31
CA GLU A 22 26.60 4.00 5.42
C GLU A 22 26.53 3.41 4.00
N LYS A 23 27.65 2.91 3.49
CA LYS A 23 27.72 2.29 2.16
C LYS A 23 26.86 1.03 2.06
N ILE A 24 26.85 0.20 3.11
CA ILE A 24 25.99 -0.99 3.18
C ILE A 24 24.51 -0.57 3.19
N ALA A 25 24.14 0.43 3.99
CA ALA A 25 22.77 0.92 4.05
C ALA A 25 22.29 1.45 2.69
N LEU A 26 23.14 2.22 1.99
CA LEU A 26 22.85 2.72 0.64
C LEU A 26 22.68 1.58 -0.37
N GLN A 27 23.50 0.53 -0.29
CA GLN A 27 23.42 -0.62 -1.20
C GLN A 27 22.17 -1.49 -0.97
N THR A 28 21.70 -1.58 0.27
CA THR A 28 20.49 -2.37 0.62
C THR A 28 19.20 -1.55 0.50
N GLY A 29 19.29 -0.25 0.19
CA GLY A 29 18.15 0.66 0.18
C GLY A 29 17.62 0.98 1.59
N GLY A 30 18.38 0.63 2.64
CA GLY A 30 18.09 0.98 4.02
C GLY A 30 18.65 2.34 4.41
N LYS A 31 18.42 2.75 5.66
CA LYS A 31 18.99 3.97 6.24
C LYS A 31 19.96 3.64 7.35
N TYR A 32 21.07 4.37 7.38
CA TYR A 32 22.04 4.31 8.47
C TYR A 32 21.63 5.28 9.57
N PHE A 33 21.56 4.77 10.80
CA PHE A 33 21.36 5.57 12.01
C PHE A 33 22.52 5.29 12.96
N ARG A 34 23.24 6.35 13.33
CA ARG A 34 24.26 6.26 14.38
C ARG A 34 23.56 6.04 15.71
N ALA A 35 24.12 5.20 16.57
CA ALA A 35 23.66 5.04 17.95
C ALA A 35 24.45 6.01 18.84
N THR A 36 24.03 7.28 18.84
CA THR A 36 24.46 8.25 19.84
C THR A 36 23.52 8.07 21.04
N GLY A 37 23.97 8.41 22.27
CA GLY A 37 23.16 8.19 23.48
C GLY A 37 21.89 9.06 23.60
N GLY A 38 21.37 9.61 22.49
CA GLY A 38 20.23 10.51 22.45
C GLY A 38 18.98 9.86 21.84
N GLU A 39 17.81 10.27 22.31
CA GLU A 39 16.51 9.77 21.84
C GLU A 39 16.17 10.21 20.39
N ASP A 40 16.80 11.27 19.88
CA ASP A 40 16.56 11.83 18.54
C ASP A 40 16.76 10.81 17.39
N GLU A 41 17.67 9.86 17.53
CA GLU A 41 17.94 8.84 16.51
C GLU A 41 16.87 7.74 16.52
N LEU A 42 16.31 7.43 17.70
CA LEU A 42 15.21 6.49 17.85
C LEU A 42 13.93 7.04 17.22
N ASP A 43 13.63 8.32 17.44
CA ASP A 43 12.45 8.97 16.84
C ASP A 43 12.46 8.90 15.32
N LYS A 44 13.62 9.13 14.69
CA LYS A 44 13.78 9.02 13.23
C LYS A 44 13.58 7.59 12.72
N ILE A 45 14.01 6.58 13.49
CA ILE A 45 13.77 5.17 13.17
C ILE A 45 12.27 4.87 13.21
N TYR A 46 11.58 5.30 14.27
CA TYR A 46 10.13 5.11 14.41
C TYR A 46 9.35 5.81 13.29
N GLU A 47 9.73 7.03 12.90
CA GLU A 47 9.09 7.76 11.82
C GLU A 47 9.23 7.02 10.48
N GLU A 48 10.41 6.47 10.20
CA GLU A 48 10.67 5.71 8.97
C GLU A 48 9.85 4.41 8.92
N ILE A 49 9.81 3.67 10.04
CA ILE A 49 9.02 2.44 10.16
C ILE A 49 7.53 2.75 9.95
N SER A 50 7.01 3.81 10.59
CA SER A 50 5.61 4.21 10.44
C SER A 50 5.25 4.59 9.01
N LYS A 51 6.14 5.26 8.29
CA LYS A 51 5.95 5.58 6.86
C LYS A 51 5.92 4.32 5.99
N MET A 52 6.79 3.35 6.26
CA MET A 52 6.81 2.08 5.52
C MET A 52 5.54 1.26 5.76
N GLU A 53 5.08 1.12 7.02
CA GLU A 53 3.82 0.42 7.33
C GLU A 53 2.62 1.05 6.62
N LYS A 54 2.51 2.39 6.63
CA LYS A 54 1.45 3.09 5.91
C LYS A 54 1.49 2.84 4.40
N LYS A 55 2.70 2.80 3.82
CA LYS A 55 2.91 2.53 2.39
C LYS A 55 2.54 1.10 2.01
N GLU A 56 2.93 0.12 2.82
CA GLU A 56 2.55 -1.30 2.68
C GLU A 56 1.02 -1.47 2.74
N LEU A 57 0.37 -0.89 3.76
CA LEU A 57 -1.09 -0.94 3.92
C LEU A 57 -1.83 -0.26 2.76
N ALA A 58 -1.32 0.87 2.26
CA ALA A 58 -1.86 1.52 1.08
C ALA A 58 -1.68 0.64 -0.16
N SER A 59 -0.48 0.09 -0.39
CA SER A 59 -0.18 -0.80 -1.53
C SER A 59 -1.08 -2.04 -1.56
N LEU A 60 -1.33 -2.67 -0.40
CA LEU A 60 -2.26 -3.79 -0.27
C LEU A 60 -3.70 -3.39 -0.61
N LYS A 61 -4.13 -2.17 -0.23
CA LYS A 61 -5.44 -1.63 -0.62
C LYS A 61 -5.53 -1.32 -2.11
N PHE A 62 -4.48 -0.78 -2.72
CA PHE A 62 -4.46 -0.46 -4.15
C PHE A 62 -4.33 -1.70 -5.05
N SER A 63 -3.63 -2.75 -4.61
CA SER A 63 -3.41 -3.95 -5.42
C SER A 63 -4.61 -4.91 -5.49
N GLN A 64 -5.63 -4.75 -4.66
CA GLN A 64 -6.87 -5.54 -4.72
C GLN A 64 -8.12 -4.76 -5.16
N PHE A 65 -7.98 -3.47 -5.42
CA PHE A 65 -9.05 -2.62 -5.93
C PHE A 65 -8.76 -2.22 -7.39
N GLU A 66 -8.50 -3.21 -8.25
CA GLU A 66 -8.80 -3.03 -9.66
C GLU A 66 -10.33 -2.97 -9.76
N ASP A 67 -10.84 -1.75 -9.78
CA ASP A 67 -12.25 -1.39 -9.71
C ASP A 67 -13.07 -1.96 -10.88
N ARG A 68 -13.43 -3.25 -10.80
CA ARG A 68 -14.34 -3.91 -11.74
C ARG A 68 -15.80 -3.47 -11.56
N PHE A 69 -16.08 -2.52 -10.67
CA PHE A 69 -17.42 -1.94 -10.53
C PHE A 69 -17.84 -1.18 -11.80
N GLN A 70 -16.88 -0.71 -12.61
CA GLN A 70 -17.18 0.03 -13.84
C GLN A 70 -18.00 -0.81 -14.83
N TYR A 71 -17.78 -2.12 -14.90
CA TYR A 71 -18.57 -3.02 -15.75
C TYR A 71 -20.02 -3.14 -15.27
N LEU A 72 -20.23 -3.28 -13.95
CA LEU A 72 -21.58 -3.32 -13.37
C LEU A 72 -22.31 -1.99 -13.57
N LEU A 73 -21.61 -0.87 -13.41
CA LEU A 73 -22.14 0.48 -13.60
C LEU A 73 -22.59 0.69 -15.07
N ILE A 74 -21.78 0.25 -16.04
CA ILE A 74 -22.14 0.30 -17.47
C ILE A 74 -23.39 -0.53 -17.75
N ILE A 75 -23.52 -1.73 -17.17
CA ILE A 75 -24.72 -2.57 -17.34
C ILE A 75 -25.97 -1.84 -16.82
N VAL A 76 -25.88 -1.24 -15.63
CA VAL A 76 -27.00 -0.48 -15.04
C VAL A 76 -27.40 0.70 -15.93
N ILE A 77 -26.44 1.46 -16.44
CA ILE A 77 -26.71 2.57 -17.37
C ILE A 77 -27.40 2.06 -18.64
N ILE A 78 -26.95 0.95 -19.21
CA ILE A 78 -27.56 0.37 -20.42
C ILE A 78 -29.02 -0.04 -20.14
N VAL A 79 -29.29 -0.74 -19.05
CA VAL A 79 -30.65 -1.15 -18.68
C VAL A 79 -31.55 0.06 -18.45
N LEU A 80 -31.04 1.09 -17.78
CA LEU A 80 -31.78 2.33 -17.54
C LEU A 80 -32.11 3.06 -18.85
N VAL A 81 -31.17 3.12 -19.80
CA VAL A 81 -31.44 3.67 -21.14
C VAL A 81 -32.49 2.81 -21.87
N LEU A 82 -32.38 1.49 -21.83
CA LEU A 82 -33.36 0.59 -22.45
C LEU A 82 -34.77 0.73 -21.86
N GLU A 83 -34.88 1.00 -20.56
CA GLU A 83 -36.16 1.30 -19.91
C GLU A 83 -36.83 2.55 -20.52
N PHE A 84 -36.06 3.62 -20.77
CA PHE A 84 -36.58 4.81 -21.45
C PHE A 84 -37.10 4.51 -22.86
N PHE A 85 -36.49 3.56 -23.58
CA PHE A 85 -36.99 3.11 -24.88
C PHE A 85 -38.25 2.23 -24.77
N ILE A 86 -38.43 1.53 -23.64
CA ILE A 86 -39.60 0.71 -23.31
C ILE A 86 -40.78 1.57 -22.77
N SER A 87 -40.77 2.88 -22.99
CA SER A 87 -41.84 3.82 -22.63
C SER A 87 -43.25 3.28 -22.99
N GLU A 88 -43.94 2.81 -21.95
CA GLU A 88 -45.38 2.81 -21.63
C GLU A 88 -46.41 3.05 -22.76
N ARG A 89 -46.19 2.54 -23.98
CA ARG A 89 -47.30 2.19 -24.86
C ARG A 89 -47.83 0.86 -24.35
N LYS A 90 -48.48 0.87 -23.18
CA LYS A 90 -49.53 -0.09 -22.89
C LYS A 90 -50.46 -0.02 -24.10
N LYS A 91 -50.31 -0.98 -25.02
CA LYS A 91 -51.42 -1.34 -25.90
C LYS A 91 -52.48 -1.85 -24.95
N VAL A 92 -53.33 -0.93 -24.46
CA VAL A 92 -54.63 -1.29 -23.93
C VAL A 92 -55.27 -2.08 -25.07
N LYS A 93 -55.24 -3.41 -24.97
CA LYS A 93 -56.13 -4.25 -25.75
C LYS A 93 -57.51 -3.91 -25.22
N THR A 94 -58.14 -2.90 -25.81
CA THR A 94 -59.58 -2.75 -25.75
C THR A 94 -60.13 -3.95 -26.53
N GLU A 95 -60.29 -5.07 -25.83
CA GLU A 95 -61.17 -6.13 -26.31
C GLU A 95 -62.56 -5.52 -26.28
N TRP A 96 -62.99 -5.08 -27.45
CA TRP A 96 -64.33 -4.57 -27.71
C TRP A 96 -65.32 -5.71 -27.45
N LEU A 97 -65.85 -5.80 -26.23
CA LEU A 97 -67.02 -6.61 -25.90
C LEU A 97 -68.26 -5.88 -26.42
N GLY A 98 -68.39 -5.87 -27.74
CA GLY A 98 -69.59 -5.42 -28.40
C GLY A 98 -70.13 -6.53 -29.28
N ARG A 99 -71.11 -7.26 -28.76
CA ARG A 99 -72.32 -7.54 -29.53
C ARG A 99 -73.45 -7.98 -28.62
N PHE A 100 -74.60 -7.36 -28.88
CA PHE A 100 -75.94 -7.93 -28.83
C PHE A 100 -75.99 -9.46 -28.93
#